data_AF-A0A1M5CPQ1-F1
#
_entry.id   AF-A0A1M5CPQ1-F1
#
_cell.length_a   1.000
_cell.length_b   1.000
_cell.length_c   1.000
_cell.angle_alpha   90.00
_cell.angle_beta   90.00
_cell.angle_gamma   90.00
#
_symmetry.space_group_name_H-M   'P 1'
#
loop_
_entity.id
_entity.type
_entity.pdbx_description
1 polymer ?
#
loop_
_entity_poly.entity_id
_entity_poly.type
_entity_poly.pdbx_seq_one_letter_code
_entity_poly.pdbx_strand_id
1 'polypeptide(L)'
;MPRKKQLKVSGNSITSFSVQVKQVKSDHGDVLIDIVDLQISTIDGVYKYDIRKDVRAPDIYATRDYIENSLEKAKKEFLKVEISEYTERMYLFFDVKSIGRVQYTGYRV
;
A
#
# COMPACT_ATOMS: atom_id res chain seq x y z
N MET A 1 2.74 -4.95 21.86
CA MET A 1 2.60 -3.71 21.06
C MET A 1 1.16 -3.57 20.59
N PRO A 2 0.54 -2.38 20.66
CA PRO A 2 -0.82 -2.19 20.18
C PRO A 2 -0.85 -2.42 18.67
N ARG A 3 -1.74 -3.31 18.20
CA ARG A 3 -1.93 -3.57 16.77
C ARG A 3 -2.36 -2.26 16.11
N LYS A 4 -1.51 -1.68 15.23
CA LYS A 4 -1.93 -0.56 14.37
C LYS A 4 -3.18 -1.01 13.58
N LYS A 5 -4.21 -0.16 13.52
CA LYS A 5 -5.47 -0.48 12.85
C LYS A 5 -5.21 -0.87 11.40
N GLN A 6 -5.54 -2.11 11.04
CA GLN A 6 -5.50 -2.60 9.67
C GLN A 6 -6.52 -1.83 8.83
N LEU A 7 -6.18 -1.46 7.59
CA LEU A 7 -7.19 -1.00 6.65
C LEU A 7 -8.02 -2.22 6.26
N LYS A 8 -9.33 -2.18 6.46
CA LYS A 8 -10.25 -3.23 6.03
C LYS A 8 -11.55 -2.59 5.58
N VAL A 9 -11.66 -2.33 4.29
CA VAL A 9 -12.77 -1.57 3.70
C VAL A 9 -13.32 -2.25 2.47
N SER A 10 -14.56 -1.90 2.13
CA SER A 10 -15.13 -2.24 0.83
C SER A 10 -14.81 -1.12 -0.16
N GLY A 11 -14.72 -1.45 -1.44
CA GLY A 11 -14.37 -0.49 -2.50
C GLY A 11 -15.31 0.71 -2.58
N ASN A 12 -16.59 0.54 -2.21
CA ASN A 12 -17.55 1.64 -2.11
C ASN A 12 -17.24 2.65 -0.99
N SER A 13 -16.48 2.25 0.03
CA SER A 13 -16.05 3.12 1.13
C SER A 13 -14.78 3.92 0.78
N ILE A 14 -14.13 3.62 -0.34
CA ILE A 14 -12.94 4.34 -0.83
C ILE A 14 -13.40 5.57 -1.61
N THR A 15 -13.20 6.75 -1.04
CA THR A 15 -13.59 8.02 -1.67
C THR A 15 -12.58 8.40 -2.75
N SER A 16 -11.28 8.32 -2.42
CA SER A 16 -10.17 8.58 -3.32
C SER A 16 -8.94 7.78 -2.91
N PHE A 17 -8.01 7.61 -3.83
CA PHE A 17 -6.68 7.09 -3.53
C PHE A 17 -5.65 7.77 -4.44
N SER A 18 -4.38 7.71 -4.04
CA SER A 18 -3.23 8.19 -4.81
C SER A 18 -2.11 7.19 -4.67
N VAL A 19 -1.50 6.80 -5.78
CA VAL A 19 -0.36 5.87 -5.82
C VAL A 19 0.74 6.51 -6.67
N GLN A 20 1.82 6.95 -6.01
CA GLN A 20 2.89 7.71 -6.66
C GLN A 20 4.25 7.12 -6.32
N VAL A 21 5.18 7.15 -7.28
CA VAL A 21 6.59 6.86 -7.00
C VAL A 21 7.26 8.18 -6.58
N LYS A 22 7.93 8.19 -5.43
CA LYS A 22 8.69 9.35 -4.96
C LYS A 22 10.04 8.95 -4.39
N GLN A 23 10.96 9.90 -4.33
CA GLN A 23 12.26 9.71 -3.71
C GLN A 23 12.25 10.16 -2.26
N VAL A 24 12.74 9.29 -1.36
CA VAL A 24 12.94 9.60 0.05
C VAL A 24 14.38 9.33 0.45
N LYS A 25 14.86 10.04 1.48
CA LYS A 25 16.18 9.75 2.06
C LYS A 25 16.15 8.38 2.74
N SER A 26 17.18 7.58 2.49
CA SER A 26 17.41 6.33 3.20
C SER A 26 17.74 6.59 4.67
N ASP A 27 17.26 5.69 5.54
CA ASP A 27 17.57 5.74 6.97
C ASP A 27 19.06 5.46 7.26
N HIS A 28 19.79 4.89 6.29
CA HIS A 28 21.19 4.46 6.43
C HIS A 28 22.19 5.35 5.68
N GLY A 29 21.78 6.54 5.19
CA GLY A 29 22.69 7.51 4.58
C GLY A 29 22.01 8.55 3.70
N ASP A 30 22.79 9.45 3.10
CA ASP A 30 22.30 10.50 2.19
C ASP A 30 21.91 9.99 0.78
N VAL A 31 21.58 8.70 0.66
CA VAL A 31 21.13 8.11 -0.60
C VAL A 31 19.62 8.26 -0.70
N LEU A 32 19.16 8.76 -1.85
CA LEU A 32 17.73 8.76 -2.19
C LEU A 32 17.32 7.39 -2.70
N ILE A 33 16.19 6.89 -2.20
CA ILE A 33 15.57 5.64 -2.64
C ILE A 33 14.17 5.93 -3.20
N ASP A 34 13.82 5.21 -4.27
CA ASP A 34 12.46 5.25 -4.81
C ASP A 34 11.52 4.38 -3.97
N ILE A 35 10.37 4.94 -3.62
CA ILE A 35 9.30 4.27 -2.91
C ILE A 35 7.96 4.50 -3.60
N VAL A 36 7.01 3.57 -3.42
CA VAL A 36 5.60 3.83 -3.71
C VAL A 36 4.96 4.47 -2.48
N ASP A 37 4.54 5.72 -2.62
CA ASP A 37 3.68 6.44 -1.69
C ASP A 37 2.22 6.11 -2.03
N LEU A 38 1.58 5.34 -1.14
CA LEU A 38 0.19 4.95 -1.27
C LEU A 38 -0.64 5.72 -0.23
N GLN A 39 -1.63 6.48 -0.71
CA GLN A 39 -2.64 7.10 0.14
C GLN A 39 -4.02 6.61 -0.25
N ILE A 40 -4.79 6.12 0.72
CA ILE A 40 -6.19 5.70 0.55
C ILE A 40 -7.05 6.53 1.50
N SER A 41 -7.99 7.28 0.92
CA SER A 41 -8.98 8.05 1.67
C SER A 41 -10.29 7.27 1.72
N THR A 42 -10.81 7.06 2.91
CA THR A 42 -12.09 6.42 3.17
C THR A 42 -13.00 7.36 3.95
N ILE A 43 -14.24 6.96 4.19
CA ILE A 43 -15.18 7.70 5.04
C ILE A 43 -14.65 7.82 6.48
N ASP A 44 -13.88 6.82 6.93
CA ASP A 44 -13.38 6.73 8.31
C ASP A 44 -12.00 7.36 8.51
N GLY A 45 -11.36 7.84 7.44
CA GLY A 45 -10.08 8.54 7.51
C GLY A 45 -9.13 8.24 6.36
N VAL A 46 -7.88 8.68 6.53
CA VAL A 46 -6.83 8.55 5.52
C VAL A 46 -5.77 7.56 6.01
N TYR A 47 -5.39 6.65 5.12
CA TYR A 47 -4.38 5.62 5.36
C TYR A 47 -3.22 5.86 4.40
N LYS A 48 -2.01 6.00 4.93
CA LYS A 48 -0.80 6.28 4.15
C LYS A 48 0.21 5.16 4.36
N TYR A 49 0.84 4.73 3.28
CA TYR A 49 1.82 3.65 3.29
C TYR A 49 3.01 4.03 2.45
N ASP A 50 4.19 3.69 2.97
CA ASP A 50 5.45 3.66 2.26
C ASP A 50 5.72 2.21 1.86
N ILE A 51 5.84 1.95 0.56
CA ILE A 51 6.17 0.63 0.00
C ILE A 51 7.53 0.74 -0.70
N ARG A 52 8.49 -0.06 -0.24
CA ARG A 52 9.87 -0.06 -0.71
C ARG A 52 10.11 -1.20 -1.70
N LYS A 53 11.04 -0.98 -2.62
CA LYS A 53 11.56 -2.02 -3.51
C LYS A 53 12.16 -3.16 -2.70
N ASP A 54 11.83 -4.40 -3.08
CA ASP A 54 12.44 -5.60 -2.51
C ASP A 54 12.66 -6.70 -3.56
N VAL A 55 13.15 -7.86 -3.13
CA VAL A 55 13.45 -9.00 -4.02
C VAL A 55 12.19 -9.57 -4.68
N ARG A 56 11.02 -9.45 -4.05
CA ARG A 56 9.72 -9.93 -4.55
C ARG A 56 9.06 -8.92 -5.50
N ALA A 57 9.34 -7.64 -5.29
CA ALA A 57 8.85 -6.51 -6.07
C ALA A 57 10.03 -5.61 -6.48
N PRO A 58 10.88 -6.07 -7.44
CA PRO A 58 12.10 -5.36 -7.82
C PRO A 58 11.84 -4.14 -8.70
N ASP A 59 10.66 -4.05 -9.32
CA ASP A 59 10.24 -2.91 -10.13
C ASP A 59 9.18 -2.10 -9.37
N ILE A 60 9.57 -0.88 -8.99
CA ILE A 60 8.74 0.02 -8.20
C ILE A 60 7.58 0.59 -9.03
N TYR A 61 7.76 0.75 -10.34
CA TYR A 61 6.71 1.24 -11.24
C TYR A 61 5.68 0.15 -11.50
N ALA A 62 6.12 -1.09 -11.75
CA ALA A 62 5.21 -2.23 -11.84
C ALA A 62 4.41 -2.43 -10.54
N THR A 63 5.04 -2.21 -9.38
CA THR A 63 4.37 -2.26 -8.07
C THR A 63 3.30 -1.17 -7.96
N ARG A 64 3.64 0.06 -8.32
CA ARG A 64 2.71 1.20 -8.34
C ARG A 64 1.52 0.92 -9.25
N ASP A 65 1.77 0.46 -10.47
CA ASP A 65 0.73 0.19 -11.47
C ASP A 65 -0.18 -0.97 -11.03
N TYR A 66 0.38 -2.02 -10.44
CA TYR A 66 -0.41 -3.12 -9.89
C TYR A 66 -1.36 -2.64 -8.79
N ILE A 67 -0.86 -1.84 -7.85
CA ILE A 67 -1.65 -1.31 -6.73
C ILE A 67 -2.75 -0.38 -7.25
N GLU A 68 -2.42 0.53 -8.17
CA GLU A 68 -3.39 1.46 -8.76
C GLU A 68 -4.51 0.70 -9.47
N ASN A 69 -4.17 -0.20 -10.40
CA ASN A 69 -5.15 -1.00 -11.13
C ASN A 69 -6.02 -1.84 -10.19
N SER A 70 -5.42 -2.39 -9.13
CA SER A 70 -6.16 -3.17 -8.13
C SER A 70 -7.16 -2.32 -7.34
N LEU A 71 -6.78 -1.10 -6.97
CA LEU A 71 -7.66 -0.16 -6.24
C LEU A 71 -8.75 0.42 -7.16
N GLU A 72 -8.44 0.71 -8.42
CA GLU A 72 -9.44 1.10 -9.42
C GLU A 72 -10.50 0.02 -9.60
N LYS A 73 -10.05 -1.22 -9.80
CA LYS A 73 -10.95 -2.37 -9.94
C LYS A 73 -11.76 -2.57 -8.65
N ALA A 74 -11.13 -2.50 -7.49
CA ALA A 74 -11.82 -2.65 -6.22
C ALA A 74 -12.90 -1.59 -6.02
N LYS A 75 -12.62 -0.33 -6.37
CA LYS A 75 -13.61 0.75 -6.30
C LYS A 75 -14.76 0.54 -7.29
N LYS A 76 -14.47 0.14 -8.53
CA LYS A 76 -15.47 -0.10 -9.58
C LYS A 76 -16.38 -1.29 -9.29
N GLU A 77 -15.82 -2.37 -8.77
CA GLU A 77 -16.53 -3.64 -8.51
C GLU A 77 -16.92 -3.82 -7.02
N PHE A 78 -16.72 -2.78 -6.20
CA PHE A 78 -16.99 -2.79 -4.76
C PHE A 78 -16.32 -3.97 -4.02
N LEU A 79 -15.09 -4.31 -4.43
CA LEU A 79 -14.33 -5.42 -3.85
C LEU A 79 -13.80 -5.02 -2.46
N LYS A 80 -13.64 -6.02 -1.60
CA LYS A 80 -13.01 -5.82 -0.28
C LYS A 80 -11.51 -5.62 -0.46
N VAL A 81 -10.97 -4.58 0.19
CA VAL A 81 -9.56 -4.24 0.25
C VAL A 81 -9.12 -4.32 1.71
N GLU A 82 -8.07 -5.10 1.96
CA GLU A 82 -7.44 -5.22 3.27
C GLU A 82 -5.93 -4.94 3.15
N ILE A 83 -5.42 -4.07 4.01
CA ILE A 83 -3.98 -3.86 4.19
C ILE A 83 -3.65 -4.15 5.65
N SER A 84 -2.90 -5.23 5.85
CA SER A 84 -2.39 -5.64 7.17
C SER A 84 -0.89 -5.45 7.28
N GLU A 85 -0.43 -5.10 8.47
CA GLU A 85 0.96 -4.74 8.75
C GLU A 85 1.63 -5.78 9.65
N TYR A 86 2.84 -6.21 9.31
CA TYR A 86 3.75 -6.91 10.21
C TYR A 86 4.96 -6.00 10.49
N THR A 87 4.82 -5.18 11.53
CA THR A 87 5.72 -4.06 11.83
C THR A 87 7.14 -4.48 12.19
N GLU A 88 7.33 -5.62 12.84
CA GLU A 88 8.67 -6.12 13.23
C GLU A 88 9.55 -6.44 12.01
N ARG A 89 8.93 -6.78 10.88
CA ARG A 89 9.64 -7.12 9.64
C ARG A 89 9.40 -6.11 8.52
N MET A 90 8.73 -5.00 8.82
CA MET A 90 8.35 -3.99 7.83
C MET A 90 7.64 -4.63 6.61
N TYR A 91 6.66 -5.48 6.86
CA TYR A 91 5.85 -6.07 5.79
C TYR A 91 4.44 -5.51 5.78
N LEU A 92 3.95 -5.28 4.56
CA LEU A 92 2.56 -4.97 4.25
C LEU A 92 1.99 -6.13 3.44
N PHE A 93 0.81 -6.59 3.83
CA PHE A 93 0.03 -7.53 3.02
C PHE A 93 -1.14 -6.78 2.42
N PHE A 94 -1.10 -6.62 1.10
CA PHE A 94 -2.14 -5.99 0.30
C PHE A 94 -3.03 -7.08 -0.28
N ASP A 95 -4.28 -7.16 0.18
CA ASP A 95 -5.25 -8.16 -0.23
C ASP A 95 -6.48 -7.48 -0.85
N VAL A 96 -6.76 -7.81 -2.10
CA VAL A 96 -7.98 -7.38 -2.78
C VAL A 96 -8.76 -8.62 -3.20
N LYS A 97 -10.00 -8.73 -2.71
CA LYS A 97 -10.88 -9.86 -2.98
C LYS A 97 -10.99 -10.09 -4.50
N SER A 98 -10.82 -11.33 -4.94
CA SER A 98 -10.87 -11.75 -6.36
C SER A 98 -9.72 -11.27 -7.25
N ILE A 99 -8.75 -10.52 -6.71
CA ILE A 99 -7.48 -10.20 -7.40
C ILE A 99 -6.36 -11.03 -6.79
N GLY A 100 -6.26 -11.01 -5.45
CA GLY A 100 -5.28 -11.79 -4.71
C GLY A 100 -4.59 -11.00 -3.61
N ARG A 101 -3.68 -11.69 -2.93
CA ARG A 101 -2.88 -11.15 -1.83
C ARG A 101 -1.41 -11.07 -2.25
N VAL A 102 -0.83 -9.89 -2.10
CA VAL A 102 0.59 -9.63 -2.34
C VAL A 102 1.25 -9.12 -1.06
N GLN A 103 2.49 -9.54 -0.83
CA GLN A 103 3.31 -9.00 0.25
C GLN A 103 4.31 -8.01 -0.32
N TYR A 104 4.40 -6.84 0.31
CA TYR A 104 5.41 -5.82 0.04
C TYR A 104 6.25 -5.54 1.28
N THR A 105 7.48 -5.09 1.07
CA THR A 105 8.25 -4.41 2.11
C THR A 105 7.73 -2.98 2.26
N GLY A 106 7.43 -2.55 3.48
CA GLY A 106 6.84 -1.23 3.74
C GLY A 106 6.20 -1.09 5.12
N TYR A 107 5.66 0.09 5.41
CA TYR A 107 4.95 0.37 6.66
C TYR A 107 3.97 1.53 6.52
N ARG A 108 3.05 1.66 7.49
CA ARG A 108 2.13 2.79 7.58
C ARG A 108 2.81 4.04 8.15
N VAL A 109 2.60 5.16 7.47
CA VAL A 109 3.08 6.51 7.83
C VAL A 109 2.02 7.28 8.59
#